data_AF-A0AAD7FH70-F1
#
_entry.id   AF-A0AAD7FH70-F1
#
_cell.length_a   1.000
_cell.length_b   1.000
_cell.length_c   1.000
_cell.angle_alpha   90.00
_cell.angle_beta   90.00
_cell.angle_gamma   90.00
#
_symmetry.space_group_name_H-M   'P 1'
#
loop_
_entity.id
_entity.type
_entity.pdbx_description
1 polymer ?
#
loop_
_entity_poly.entity_id
_entity_poly.type
_entity_poly.pdbx_seq_one_letter_code
_entity_poly.pdbx_strand_id
1 'polypeptide(L)'
;MGVKTRRRPLLALLAASISLAWLFHTFWSPSSSLQSARWIQRDPFNRWDAPVAPTVTVTVQVPEPTPPLLMNDVPTGSFRDNLRPELKYISGWPTSGWNNQVMEYMNLIYLGLITERIPILAPFARKKRHGVKSEEFVPFSRLFNISRMQEEVGVRVLEWGEVKDLTSAGTLDGIGCWSMELGVWNASWRSLRPHNLKLDISYTPTPEWVKLVPGDYRDQQATFWSLAALAFEDTRPANVDLSPEPGPIQQSIYWPDERLLCFDNMYFICAHQAWEFDKQYSPAWRFVGQYMRFSSEMQDIADECIRKALGVEEHEEIPLYIAIHVRRGDFKNACNTKEVTVKPEDCLAPLSAYAQRVEEVREEIFKTKGMRIGDGDVIMTTDETDEGWWTEVLQLGWKRVDHGDVLARHGPWYPTFVDGVIQGGGLGFVGTHRSTVSILADRRVLEWQKGATRTVYWGRNH
;
A
#
# COMPACT_ATOMS: atom_id res chain seq x y z
N MET A 1 40.71 -60.73 -14.63
CA MET A 1 39.30 -61.14 -14.55
C MET A 1 38.93 -61.36 -13.10
N GLY A 2 37.89 -60.68 -12.61
CA GLY A 2 37.13 -61.08 -11.42
C GLY A 2 37.66 -60.70 -10.02
N VAL A 3 36.90 -59.79 -9.38
CA VAL A 3 36.37 -59.91 -8.00
C VAL A 3 37.27 -59.53 -6.78
N LYS A 4 36.89 -58.38 -6.22
CA LYS A 4 36.65 -58.00 -4.80
C LYS A 4 37.73 -58.14 -3.71
N THR A 5 37.49 -57.27 -2.71
CA THR A 5 37.86 -57.29 -1.28
C THR A 5 39.19 -56.58 -1.00
N ARG A 6 39.37 -55.74 0.02
CA ARG A 6 39.03 -55.71 1.46
C ARG A 6 39.34 -54.25 1.94
N ARG A 7 39.06 -53.70 3.13
CA ARG A 7 38.33 -53.97 4.37
C ARG A 7 38.42 -52.65 5.19
N ARG A 8 37.39 -52.38 6.01
CA ARG A 8 37.34 -51.52 7.24
C ARG A 8 38.46 -51.88 8.25
N PRO A 9 38.78 -51.16 9.37
CA PRO A 9 37.91 -50.42 10.34
C PRO A 9 38.48 -49.06 10.85
N LEU A 10 37.76 -48.13 11.50
CA LEU A 10 36.98 -48.06 12.76
C LEU A 10 37.85 -48.01 14.06
N LEU A 11 37.94 -46.83 14.69
CA LEU A 11 38.26 -46.52 16.12
C LEU A 11 38.26 -44.97 16.25
N ALA A 12 37.36 -44.24 16.91
CA ALA A 12 36.72 -44.27 18.24
C ALA A 12 37.57 -43.66 19.39
N LEU A 13 36.90 -42.77 20.15
CA LEU A 13 37.18 -42.15 21.47
C LEU A 13 37.95 -40.80 21.45
N LEU A 14 37.40 -39.64 21.88
CA LEU A 14 36.70 -39.14 23.09
C LEU A 14 37.63 -38.49 24.15
N ALA A 15 37.11 -37.38 24.71
CA ALA A 15 37.50 -36.63 25.91
C ALA A 15 38.64 -35.62 25.77
N ALA A 16 38.71 -34.48 26.48
CA ALA A 16 37.80 -33.57 27.20
C ALA A 16 38.71 -32.48 27.83
N SER A 17 38.11 -31.42 28.40
CA SER A 17 38.66 -30.39 29.32
C SER A 17 39.64 -29.34 28.74
N ILE A 18 39.68 -28.05 29.09
CA ILE A 18 38.96 -27.03 29.91
C ILE A 18 40.08 -26.08 30.42
N SER A 19 39.82 -24.75 30.44
CA SER A 19 40.54 -23.69 31.20
C SER A 19 41.92 -23.24 30.68
N LEU A 20 42.39 -21.99 30.80
CA LEU A 20 42.02 -20.72 31.46
C LEU A 20 42.88 -19.64 30.74
N ALA A 21 42.36 -18.52 30.22
CA ALA A 21 42.21 -17.21 30.86
C ALA A 21 43.51 -16.35 31.06
N TRP A 22 43.32 -15.01 31.07
CA TRP A 22 44.24 -13.91 31.44
C TRP A 22 45.21 -13.44 30.32
N LEU A 23 45.42 -12.17 29.95
CA LEU A 23 45.25 -10.80 30.52
C LEU A 23 45.60 -9.81 29.35
N PHE A 24 45.05 -8.61 29.14
CA PHE A 24 45.20 -7.33 29.87
C PHE A 24 44.18 -6.34 29.22
N HIS A 25 43.14 -5.85 29.92
CA HIS A 25 43.07 -4.64 30.77
C HIS A 25 43.15 -3.29 30.01
N THR A 26 42.01 -2.60 29.83
CA THR A 26 41.48 -1.43 30.61
C THR A 26 42.29 -0.15 30.40
N PHE A 27 41.69 1.00 30.11
CA PHE A 27 41.13 2.05 30.99
C PHE A 27 40.61 3.14 29.99
N TRP A 28 39.55 3.94 30.14
CA TRP A 28 38.86 4.52 31.29
C TRP A 28 37.58 5.22 30.77
N SER A 29 36.48 5.16 31.51
CA SER A 29 35.47 6.23 31.53
C SER A 29 35.80 7.18 32.68
N PRO A 30 35.44 8.46 32.55
CA PRO A 30 34.63 9.02 33.62
C PRO A 30 33.41 9.78 33.10
N SER A 31 32.33 9.58 33.83
CA SER A 31 31.14 10.40 33.95
C SER A 31 31.43 11.91 33.99
N SER A 32 30.64 12.70 33.27
CA SER A 32 30.22 14.01 33.78
C SER A 32 28.81 14.36 33.29
N SER A 33 28.02 14.73 34.27
CA SER A 33 26.71 15.39 34.20
C SER A 33 26.81 16.77 33.53
N LEU A 34 25.96 17.06 32.56
CA LEU A 34 25.59 18.41 32.12
C LEU A 34 24.11 18.33 31.69
N GLN A 35 23.17 18.60 32.60
CA GLN A 35 22.51 19.91 32.76
C GLN A 35 22.05 20.55 31.45
N SER A 36 20.71 20.62 31.38
CA SER A 36 19.86 21.43 30.52
C SER A 36 20.44 22.79 30.09
N ALA A 37 20.52 23.01 28.78
CA ALA A 37 20.62 24.34 28.19
C ALA A 37 19.31 24.63 27.42
N ARG A 38 18.38 25.30 28.10
CA ARG A 38 17.28 26.03 27.46
C ARG A 38 17.89 27.25 26.76
N TRP A 39 17.84 27.28 25.44
CA TRP A 39 18.10 28.48 24.66
C TRP A 39 16.90 29.41 24.79
N ILE A 40 16.95 30.31 25.77
CA ILE A 40 16.10 31.50 25.83
C ILE A 40 16.89 32.60 25.11
N GLN A 41 16.55 32.89 23.86
CA GLN A 41 16.91 34.17 23.25
C GLN A 41 16.12 35.26 23.99
N ARG A 42 16.79 35.98 24.90
CA ARG A 42 16.36 37.28 25.38
C ARG A 42 16.92 38.32 24.42
N ASP A 43 16.04 38.95 23.67
CA ASP A 43 16.31 40.13 22.87
C ASP A 43 16.47 41.35 23.82
N PRO A 44 17.60 42.06 23.84
CA PRO A 44 17.83 43.17 24.75
C PRO A 44 17.66 44.52 24.02
N PHE A 45 16.52 44.76 23.38
CA PHE A 45 16.19 46.11 22.88
C PHE A 45 14.71 46.40 23.06
N ASN A 46 14.37 46.89 24.25
CA ASN A 46 13.11 47.57 24.49
C ASN A 46 13.43 48.98 25.00
N ARG A 47 13.20 49.98 24.16
CA ARG A 47 12.71 51.34 24.50
C ARG A 47 12.93 52.26 23.31
N TRP A 48 11.84 52.65 22.66
CA TRP A 48 11.47 54.02 22.27
C TRP A 48 9.99 53.96 21.84
N ASP A 49 9.06 54.17 22.78
CA ASP A 49 7.64 54.33 22.48
C ASP A 49 7.41 55.71 21.86
N ALA A 50 7.43 55.78 20.53
CA ALA A 50 6.88 56.91 19.79
C ALA A 50 5.43 56.57 19.39
N PRO A 51 4.47 57.52 19.49
CA PRO A 51 3.11 57.30 19.05
C PRO A 51 3.07 57.06 17.54
N VAL A 52 2.81 55.81 17.15
CA VAL A 52 2.62 55.41 15.75
C VAL A 52 1.28 55.96 15.27
N ALA A 53 1.32 56.86 14.28
CA ALA A 53 0.14 57.32 13.58
C ALA A 53 -0.59 56.11 12.95
N PRO A 54 -1.93 56.11 12.85
CA PRO A 54 -2.67 54.97 12.31
C PRO A 54 -2.22 54.69 10.87
N THR A 55 -1.46 53.61 10.70
CA THR A 55 -1.11 53.07 9.40
C THR A 55 -2.39 52.56 8.76
N VAL A 56 -2.90 53.28 7.77
CA VAL A 56 -3.95 52.78 6.89
C VAL A 56 -3.32 51.68 6.04
N THR A 57 -3.43 50.44 6.48
CA THR A 57 -3.02 49.27 5.71
C THR A 57 -4.00 49.10 4.56
N VAL A 58 -3.65 49.62 3.39
CA VAL A 58 -4.35 49.28 2.15
C VAL A 58 -3.94 47.84 1.81
N THR A 59 -4.77 46.88 2.22
CA THR A 59 -4.67 45.49 1.75
C THR A 59 -5.03 45.48 0.26
N VAL A 60 -4.01 45.60 -0.59
CA VAL A 60 -4.15 45.27 -2.00
C VAL A 60 -4.41 43.76 -2.06
N GLN A 61 -5.67 43.37 -2.28
CA GLN A 61 -6.00 42.00 -2.65
C GLN A 61 -5.38 41.72 -4.02
N VAL A 62 -4.17 41.15 -4.02
CA VAL A 62 -3.63 40.49 -5.20
C VAL A 62 -4.56 39.30 -5.44
N PRO A 63 -5.26 39.22 -6.59
CA PRO A 63 -6.07 38.05 -6.90
C PRO A 63 -5.17 36.82 -6.82
N GLU A 64 -5.56 35.82 -6.02
CA GLU A 64 -4.84 34.55 -6.06
C GLU A 64 -4.85 34.04 -7.50
N PRO A 65 -3.69 33.64 -8.05
CA PRO A 65 -3.65 33.10 -9.40
C PRO A 65 -4.53 31.87 -9.44
N THR A 66 -5.53 31.88 -10.34
CA THR A 66 -6.35 30.70 -10.62
C THR A 66 -5.43 29.53 -10.91
N PRO A 67 -5.57 28.38 -10.23
CA PRO A 67 -4.74 27.22 -10.49
C PRO A 67 -4.79 26.86 -11.97
N PRO A 68 -3.65 26.53 -12.61
CA PRO A 68 -3.65 26.14 -14.01
C PRO A 68 -4.53 24.90 -14.19
N LEU A 69 -5.33 24.90 -15.26
CA LEU A 69 -6.08 23.72 -15.66
C LEU A 69 -5.11 22.57 -15.95
N LEU A 70 -5.38 21.40 -15.38
CA LEU A 70 -4.51 20.22 -15.53
C LEU A 70 -4.63 19.55 -16.90
N MET A 71 -5.65 19.93 -17.67
CA MET A 71 -6.03 19.36 -18.97
C MET A 71 -6.47 20.50 -19.90
N ASN A 72 -6.54 20.22 -21.20
CA ASN A 72 -7.01 21.18 -22.20
C ASN A 72 -8.53 21.37 -22.14
N ASP A 73 -9.29 20.28 -21.95
CA ASP A 73 -10.75 20.29 -21.98
C ASP A 73 -11.35 19.04 -21.27
N VAL A 74 -12.61 18.70 -21.58
CA VAL A 74 -13.29 17.45 -21.27
C VAL A 74 -12.55 16.23 -21.87
N PRO A 75 -12.79 14.99 -21.37
CA PRO A 75 -12.15 13.78 -21.89
C PRO A 75 -12.27 13.65 -23.41
N THR A 76 -11.15 13.39 -24.10
CA THR A 76 -11.09 13.27 -25.57
C THR A 76 -10.86 11.83 -26.03
N GLY A 77 -11.00 11.57 -27.33
CA GLY A 77 -10.79 10.23 -27.90
C GLY A 77 -9.33 9.73 -27.83
N SER A 78 -8.35 10.63 -27.86
CA SER A 78 -6.94 10.34 -27.56
C SER A 78 -6.53 11.04 -26.27
N PHE A 79 -5.77 10.36 -25.40
CA PHE A 79 -5.27 11.03 -24.20
C PHE A 79 -4.32 12.18 -24.51
N ARG A 80 -3.60 12.10 -25.64
CA ARG A 80 -2.57 13.08 -26.01
C ARG A 80 -3.14 14.46 -26.27
N ASP A 81 -4.37 14.50 -26.78
CA ASP A 81 -5.09 15.72 -27.11
C ASP A 81 -5.55 16.45 -25.85
N ASN A 82 -5.86 15.73 -24.77
CA ASN A 82 -6.36 16.36 -23.55
C ASN A 82 -5.26 16.78 -22.56
N LEU A 83 -4.11 16.11 -22.57
CA LEU A 83 -3.02 16.52 -21.70
C LEU A 83 -2.52 17.92 -22.11
N ARG A 84 -1.95 18.68 -21.16
CA ARG A 84 -1.30 19.99 -21.37
C ARG A 84 0.18 19.87 -21.75
N PRO A 85 0.68 20.50 -22.84
CA PRO A 85 2.04 20.29 -23.33
C PRO A 85 3.13 20.74 -22.35
N GLU A 86 2.82 21.73 -21.51
CA GLU A 86 3.72 22.29 -20.50
C GLU A 86 3.75 21.50 -19.19
N LEU A 87 2.86 20.51 -19.01
CA LEU A 87 2.78 19.69 -17.81
C LEU A 87 3.33 18.28 -18.08
N LYS A 88 3.90 17.69 -17.04
CA LYS A 88 4.38 16.30 -17.04
C LYS A 88 3.48 15.44 -16.17
N TYR A 89 3.25 14.22 -16.63
CA TYR A 89 2.31 13.27 -16.03
C TYR A 89 3.01 11.95 -15.74
N ILE A 90 2.43 11.19 -14.81
CA ILE A 90 2.86 9.82 -14.50
C ILE A 90 1.64 8.90 -14.35
N SER A 91 1.71 7.68 -14.88
CA SER A 91 0.67 6.66 -14.72
C SER A 91 1.29 5.32 -14.37
N GLY A 92 0.48 4.38 -13.90
CA GLY A 92 0.89 2.99 -13.82
C GLY A 92 -0.29 2.05 -13.93
N TRP A 93 0.00 0.75 -13.97
CA TRP A 93 -1.00 -0.26 -14.31
C TRP A 93 -1.15 -1.30 -13.21
N PRO A 94 -1.71 -0.95 -12.03
CA PRO A 94 -1.70 -1.83 -10.88
C PRO A 94 -2.23 -3.23 -11.19
N THR A 95 -1.85 -4.22 -10.40
CA THR A 95 -2.27 -5.60 -10.61
C THR A 95 -2.69 -6.25 -9.29
N SER A 96 -2.97 -7.55 -9.30
CA SER A 96 -3.24 -8.33 -8.08
C SER A 96 -4.53 -7.91 -7.33
N GLY A 97 -4.61 -8.20 -6.03
CA GLY A 97 -5.78 -7.92 -5.19
C GLY A 97 -5.95 -6.42 -4.89
N TRP A 98 -7.14 -6.01 -4.44
CA TRP A 98 -7.45 -4.59 -4.20
C TRP A 98 -6.42 -3.87 -3.32
N ASN A 99 -6.03 -4.44 -2.18
CA ASN A 99 -5.06 -3.81 -1.28
C ASN A 99 -3.68 -3.65 -1.92
N ASN A 100 -3.26 -4.58 -2.79
CA ASN A 100 -2.04 -4.39 -3.59
C ASN A 100 -2.20 -3.18 -4.53
N GLN A 101 -3.34 -3.07 -5.21
CA GLN A 101 -3.61 -1.94 -6.10
C GLN A 101 -3.62 -0.60 -5.34
N VAL A 102 -4.19 -0.56 -4.14
CA VAL A 102 -4.14 0.62 -3.26
C VAL A 102 -2.70 1.01 -2.92
N MET A 103 -1.85 0.04 -2.57
CA MET A 103 -0.43 0.28 -2.31
C MET A 103 0.32 0.76 -3.56
N GLU A 104 0.01 0.22 -4.73
CA GLU A 104 0.56 0.67 -6.01
C GLU A 104 0.17 2.11 -6.33
N TYR A 105 -1.06 2.54 -6.02
CA TYR A 105 -1.45 3.94 -6.17
C TYR A 105 -0.71 4.85 -5.18
N MET A 106 -0.48 4.41 -3.94
CA MET A 106 0.37 5.16 -2.99
C MET A 106 1.77 5.36 -3.56
N ASN A 107 2.36 4.30 -4.12
CA ASN A 107 3.67 4.36 -4.76
C ASN A 107 3.68 5.27 -5.98
N LEU A 108 2.64 5.21 -6.83
CA LEU A 108 2.49 6.06 -8.01
C LEU A 108 2.41 7.55 -7.64
N ILE A 109 1.58 7.88 -6.66
CA ILE A 109 1.39 9.26 -6.22
C ILE A 109 2.69 9.79 -5.58
N TYR A 110 3.38 8.96 -4.79
CA TYR A 110 4.67 9.35 -4.23
C TYR A 110 5.76 9.51 -5.31
N LEU A 111 5.78 8.66 -6.34
CA LEU A 111 6.64 8.88 -7.51
C LEU A 111 6.29 10.19 -8.23
N GLY A 112 5.00 10.53 -8.35
CA GLY A 112 4.55 11.81 -8.88
C GLY A 112 5.11 13.00 -8.09
N LEU A 113 5.10 12.92 -6.76
CA LEU A 113 5.70 13.94 -5.89
C LEU A 113 7.20 14.15 -6.20
N ILE A 114 8.00 13.07 -6.19
CA ILE A 114 9.46 13.20 -6.32
C ILE A 114 9.95 13.39 -7.76
N THR A 115 9.06 13.23 -8.75
CA THR A 115 9.35 13.49 -10.18
C THR A 115 8.69 14.75 -10.69
N GLU A 116 7.96 15.49 -9.84
CA GLU A 116 7.19 16.69 -10.19
C GLU A 116 6.18 16.42 -11.33
N ARG A 117 5.51 15.27 -11.27
CA ARG A 117 4.55 14.81 -12.28
C ARG A 117 3.16 14.65 -11.67
N ILE A 118 2.14 14.99 -12.45
CA ILE A 118 0.73 14.79 -12.08
C ILE A 118 0.38 13.30 -12.24
N PRO A 119 0.02 12.58 -11.16
CA PRO A 119 -0.42 11.18 -11.27
C PRO A 119 -1.77 11.07 -11.98
N ILE A 120 -1.87 10.13 -12.92
CA ILE A 120 -3.12 9.72 -13.57
C ILE A 120 -3.43 8.29 -13.13
N LEU A 121 -4.49 8.13 -12.33
CA LEU A 121 -4.85 6.85 -11.73
C LEU A 121 -5.76 6.05 -12.67
N ALA A 122 -5.36 4.81 -12.96
CA ALA A 122 -6.23 3.86 -13.62
C ALA A 122 -7.40 3.49 -12.69
N PRO A 123 -8.56 3.01 -13.20
CA PRO A 123 -9.58 2.43 -12.33
C PRO A 123 -9.09 1.14 -11.67
N PHE A 124 -9.65 0.81 -10.50
CA PHE A 124 -9.49 -0.51 -9.88
C PHE A 124 -10.06 -1.58 -10.82
N ALA A 125 -9.37 -2.71 -10.93
CA ALA A 125 -9.72 -3.76 -11.88
C ALA A 125 -9.64 -5.14 -11.22
N ARG A 126 -10.70 -5.94 -11.31
CA ARG A 126 -10.73 -7.27 -10.69
C ARG A 126 -10.04 -8.27 -11.60
N LYS A 127 -9.06 -9.02 -11.08
CA LYS A 127 -8.45 -10.11 -11.85
C LYS A 127 -9.53 -11.12 -12.25
N LYS A 128 -9.66 -11.42 -13.55
CA LYS A 128 -10.55 -12.48 -14.04
C LYS A 128 -10.17 -13.82 -13.41
N ARG A 129 -11.06 -14.43 -12.62
CA ARG A 129 -11.15 -15.89 -12.56
C ARG A 129 -12.11 -16.32 -13.67
N HIS A 130 -11.61 -17.18 -14.57
CA HIS A 130 -12.32 -17.92 -15.61
C HIS A 130 -13.78 -17.49 -15.91
N GLY A 131 -13.99 -16.70 -16.99
CA GLY A 131 -15.28 -16.68 -17.69
C GLY A 131 -16.28 -15.53 -17.43
N VAL A 132 -15.98 -14.53 -16.59
CA VAL A 132 -16.88 -13.36 -16.42
C VAL A 132 -16.63 -12.30 -17.51
N LYS A 133 -17.72 -11.79 -18.11
CA LYS A 133 -17.77 -11.06 -19.40
C LYS A 133 -17.39 -9.57 -19.40
N SER A 134 -17.05 -8.96 -18.27
CA SER A 134 -16.33 -7.67 -18.23
C SER A 134 -15.65 -7.50 -16.89
N GLU A 135 -14.51 -6.81 -16.88
CA GLU A 135 -13.90 -6.34 -15.64
C GLU A 135 -14.75 -5.17 -15.14
N GLU A 136 -15.33 -5.29 -13.95
CA GLU A 136 -15.97 -4.16 -13.30
C GLU A 136 -14.85 -3.19 -12.87
N PHE A 137 -14.82 -2.04 -13.53
CA PHE A 137 -13.90 -0.95 -13.25
C PHE A 137 -14.53 -0.01 -12.25
N VAL A 138 -13.80 0.27 -11.17
CA VAL A 138 -14.25 1.22 -10.16
C VAL A 138 -13.26 2.39 -10.14
N PRO A 139 -13.70 3.62 -10.42
CA PRO A 139 -12.86 4.80 -10.27
C PRO A 139 -12.28 4.89 -8.86
N PHE A 140 -11.08 5.42 -8.75
CA PHE A 140 -10.45 5.72 -7.48
C PHE A 140 -11.28 6.68 -6.63
N SER A 141 -11.91 7.69 -7.25
CA SER A 141 -12.78 8.68 -6.59
C SER A 141 -14.01 8.07 -5.94
N ARG A 142 -14.47 6.93 -6.43
CA ARG A 142 -15.60 6.22 -5.84
C ARG A 142 -15.28 5.75 -4.42
N LEU A 143 -14.02 5.39 -4.17
CA LEU A 143 -13.59 4.82 -2.89
C LEU A 143 -12.93 5.82 -1.96
N PHE A 144 -12.20 6.79 -2.51
CA PHE A 144 -11.39 7.72 -1.73
C PHE A 144 -11.80 9.17 -2.01
N ASN A 145 -11.77 9.99 -0.97
CA ASN A 145 -11.98 11.42 -1.09
C ASN A 145 -10.75 12.09 -1.73
N ILE A 146 -10.75 12.16 -3.07
CA ILE A 146 -9.61 12.70 -3.83
C ILE A 146 -9.37 14.17 -3.49
N SER A 147 -10.42 14.99 -3.39
CA SER A 147 -10.27 16.43 -3.10
C SER A 147 -9.49 16.67 -1.80
N ARG A 148 -9.88 15.97 -0.72
CA ARG A 148 -9.18 16.03 0.56
C ARG A 148 -7.75 15.52 0.44
N MET A 149 -7.54 14.39 -0.23
CA MET A 149 -6.21 13.81 -0.41
C MET A 149 -5.29 14.79 -1.17
N GLN A 150 -5.77 15.41 -2.25
CA GLN A 150 -4.99 16.38 -3.02
C GLN A 150 -4.58 17.59 -2.20
N GLU A 151 -5.48 18.09 -1.35
CA GLU A 151 -5.22 19.19 -0.43
C GLU A 151 -4.16 18.82 0.62
N GLU A 152 -4.32 17.66 1.28
CA GLU A 152 -3.42 17.23 2.37
C GLU A 152 -2.04 16.74 1.85
N VAL A 153 -2.00 16.12 0.67
CA VAL A 153 -0.74 15.66 0.02
C VAL A 153 -0.02 16.83 -0.66
N GLY A 154 -0.75 17.85 -1.12
CA GLY A 154 -0.21 18.95 -1.92
C GLY A 154 0.11 18.56 -3.37
N VAL A 155 -0.46 17.46 -3.88
CA VAL A 155 -0.31 17.06 -5.29
C VAL A 155 -1.66 16.93 -5.95
N ARG A 156 -1.72 17.42 -7.20
CA ARG A 156 -2.90 17.24 -8.04
C ARG A 156 -2.89 15.83 -8.62
N VAL A 157 -4.04 15.18 -8.65
CA VAL A 157 -4.22 13.82 -9.17
C VAL A 157 -5.37 13.84 -10.17
N LEU A 158 -5.25 13.06 -11.23
CA LEU A 158 -6.27 12.83 -12.24
C LEU A 158 -6.65 11.35 -12.27
N GLU A 159 -7.83 11.05 -12.79
CA GLU A 159 -8.24 9.71 -13.16
C GLU A 159 -8.29 9.55 -14.69
N TRP A 160 -8.05 8.34 -15.20
CA TRP A 160 -8.06 8.11 -16.65
C TRP A 160 -9.40 8.46 -17.33
N GLY A 161 -10.52 8.34 -16.61
CA GLY A 161 -11.83 8.75 -17.12
C GLY A 161 -11.99 10.27 -17.30
N GLU A 162 -11.14 11.07 -16.67
CA GLU A 162 -11.07 12.53 -16.88
C GLU A 162 -10.19 12.89 -18.09
N VAL A 163 -9.24 12.03 -18.43
CA VAL A 163 -8.25 12.28 -19.49
C VAL A 163 -8.75 11.78 -20.84
N LYS A 164 -9.33 10.58 -20.89
CA LYS A 164 -9.71 9.90 -22.13
C LYS A 164 -11.14 9.40 -22.06
N ASP A 165 -11.91 9.69 -23.11
CA ASP A 165 -13.28 9.18 -23.26
C ASP A 165 -13.26 7.68 -23.55
N LEU A 166 -13.74 6.90 -22.59
CA LEU A 166 -13.83 5.44 -22.65
C LEU A 166 -15.17 4.95 -23.24
N THR A 167 -16.14 5.84 -23.44
CA THR A 167 -17.51 5.50 -23.88
C THR A 167 -17.67 5.48 -25.40
N SER A 168 -16.91 6.31 -26.12
CA SER A 168 -16.92 6.33 -27.58
C SER A 168 -16.03 5.25 -28.19
N ALA A 169 -16.09 5.07 -29.51
CA ALA A 169 -15.09 4.37 -30.32
C ALA A 169 -13.73 5.11 -30.33
N GLY A 170 -13.31 5.66 -29.18
CA GLY A 170 -12.06 6.36 -28.96
C GLY A 170 -10.85 5.64 -29.53
N THR A 171 -9.86 6.43 -29.91
CA THR A 171 -8.67 6.02 -30.64
C THR A 171 -7.81 5.09 -29.80
N LEU A 172 -7.21 4.09 -30.44
CA LEU A 172 -6.13 3.32 -29.83
C LEU A 172 -4.86 4.17 -29.81
N ASP A 173 -4.37 4.51 -28.63
CA ASP A 173 -3.16 5.32 -28.48
C ASP A 173 -1.94 4.47 -28.18
N GLY A 174 -0.86 4.70 -28.92
CA GLY A 174 0.45 4.17 -28.64
C GLY A 174 1.17 4.91 -27.51
N ILE A 175 1.74 4.18 -26.55
CA ILE A 175 2.58 4.74 -25.49
C ILE A 175 3.72 3.79 -25.13
N GLY A 176 4.92 4.33 -24.91
CA GLY A 176 6.02 3.57 -24.33
C GLY A 176 6.08 3.74 -22.82
N CYS A 177 6.26 2.65 -22.10
CA CYS A 177 6.41 2.62 -20.65
C CYS A 177 7.70 1.90 -20.25
N TRP A 178 8.17 2.19 -19.04
CA TRP A 178 9.16 1.35 -18.37
C TRP A 178 8.49 0.11 -17.78
N SER A 179 9.22 -0.99 -17.73
CA SER A 179 8.76 -2.26 -17.18
C SER A 179 9.66 -2.72 -16.05
N MET A 180 9.11 -2.70 -14.84
CA MET A 180 9.72 -3.34 -13.69
C MET A 180 9.64 -4.86 -13.82
N GLU A 181 8.58 -5.41 -14.43
CA GLU A 181 8.48 -6.86 -14.54
C GLU A 181 9.56 -7.44 -15.45
N LEU A 182 9.83 -6.80 -16.60
CA LEU A 182 10.91 -7.21 -17.51
C LEU A 182 12.29 -6.96 -16.89
N GLY A 183 12.50 -5.78 -16.28
CA GLY A 183 13.83 -5.39 -15.75
C GLY A 183 14.19 -6.03 -14.42
N VAL A 184 13.22 -6.20 -13.51
CA VAL A 184 13.45 -6.68 -12.14
C VAL A 184 13.18 -8.18 -12.03
N TRP A 185 12.09 -8.69 -12.63
CA TRP A 185 11.67 -10.09 -12.46
C TRP A 185 11.95 -10.98 -13.65
N ASN A 186 12.40 -10.41 -14.77
CA ASN A 186 12.51 -11.11 -16.04
C ASN A 186 11.20 -11.85 -16.39
N ALA A 187 10.08 -11.15 -16.18
CA ALA A 187 8.73 -11.65 -16.39
C ALA A 187 7.94 -10.71 -17.30
N SER A 188 7.04 -11.26 -18.09
CA SER A 188 6.26 -10.51 -19.08
C SER A 188 4.76 -10.51 -18.73
N TRP A 189 4.39 -10.28 -17.46
CA TRP A 189 2.97 -10.16 -17.13
C TRP A 189 2.47 -8.81 -17.61
N ARG A 190 1.25 -8.79 -18.13
CA ARG A 190 0.64 -7.58 -18.67
C ARG A 190 -0.67 -7.34 -17.96
N SER A 191 -0.79 -6.15 -17.37
CA SER A 191 -2.06 -5.67 -16.85
C SER A 191 -3.07 -5.59 -17.99
N LEU A 192 -4.33 -5.94 -17.72
CA LEU A 192 -5.41 -5.84 -18.71
C LEU A 192 -5.96 -4.40 -18.82
N ARG A 193 -5.63 -3.50 -17.89
CA ARG A 193 -6.14 -2.13 -17.88
C ARG A 193 -5.79 -1.31 -19.11
N PRO A 194 -4.54 -1.32 -19.62
CA PRO A 194 -4.20 -0.62 -20.86
C PRO A 194 -5.13 -0.97 -22.02
N HIS A 195 -5.50 -2.25 -22.16
CA HIS A 195 -6.42 -2.69 -23.20
C HIS A 195 -7.80 -2.03 -23.06
N ASN A 196 -8.35 -1.96 -21.84
CA ASN A 196 -9.64 -1.33 -21.58
C ASN A 196 -9.60 0.20 -21.73
N LEU A 197 -8.44 0.82 -21.52
CA LEU A 197 -8.18 2.24 -21.78
C LEU A 197 -7.84 2.52 -23.24
N LYS A 198 -7.86 1.50 -24.12
CA LYS A 198 -7.45 1.56 -25.52
C LYS A 198 -6.06 2.17 -25.67
N LEU A 199 -5.11 1.59 -24.93
CA LEU A 199 -3.70 1.91 -24.99
C LEU A 199 -2.95 0.69 -25.55
N ASP A 200 -2.14 0.92 -26.58
CA ASP A 200 -1.17 -0.04 -27.08
C ASP A 200 0.20 0.29 -26.49
N ILE A 201 0.64 -0.52 -25.52
CA ILE A 201 1.84 -0.21 -24.73
C ILE A 201 3.04 -1.01 -25.22
N SER A 202 4.12 -0.30 -25.55
CA SER A 202 5.46 -0.86 -25.65
C SER A 202 6.16 -0.79 -24.31
N TYR A 203 6.68 -1.90 -23.83
CA TYR A 203 7.40 -1.97 -22.57
C TYR A 203 8.90 -2.04 -22.79
N THR A 204 9.62 -1.10 -22.20
CA THR A 204 11.09 -1.09 -22.14
C THR A 204 11.52 -1.63 -20.79
N PRO A 205 12.37 -2.67 -20.72
CA PRO A 205 12.90 -3.15 -19.44
C PRO A 205 13.54 -2.00 -18.65
N THR A 206 13.26 -1.94 -17.36
CA THR A 206 14.03 -1.06 -16.47
C THR A 206 15.49 -1.55 -16.37
N PRO A 207 16.48 -0.65 -16.25
CA PRO A 207 17.87 -1.06 -16.06
C PRO A 207 18.10 -1.77 -14.73
N GLU A 208 19.09 -2.66 -14.65
CA GLU A 208 19.40 -3.44 -13.43
C GLU A 208 19.68 -2.57 -12.19
N TRP A 209 20.22 -1.35 -12.38
CA TRP A 209 20.53 -0.43 -11.28
C TRP A 209 19.29 0.12 -10.57
N VAL A 210 18.07 -0.12 -11.07
CA VAL A 210 16.85 0.24 -10.35
C VAL A 210 16.56 -0.65 -9.15
N LYS A 211 17.14 -1.85 -9.13
CA LYS A 211 16.97 -2.82 -8.04
C LYS A 211 17.50 -2.30 -6.72
N LEU A 212 16.91 -2.77 -5.63
CA LEU A 212 17.44 -2.49 -4.29
C LEU A 212 18.83 -3.13 -4.11
N VAL A 213 19.02 -4.34 -4.65
CA VAL A 213 20.27 -5.08 -4.64
C VAL A 213 20.64 -5.47 -6.08
N PRO A 214 21.31 -4.58 -6.84
CA PRO A 214 21.72 -4.87 -8.21
C PRO A 214 22.57 -6.15 -8.30
N GLY A 215 22.25 -7.02 -9.26
CA GLY A 215 22.95 -8.28 -9.49
C GLY A 215 22.41 -9.48 -8.70
N ASP A 216 21.52 -9.30 -7.71
CA ASP A 216 20.81 -10.42 -7.10
C ASP A 216 19.54 -10.73 -7.91
N TYR A 217 19.54 -11.87 -8.60
CA TYR A 217 18.40 -12.34 -9.38
C TYR A 217 17.15 -12.64 -8.53
N ARG A 218 17.30 -12.76 -7.20
CA ARG A 218 16.19 -12.98 -6.26
C ARG A 218 15.64 -11.66 -5.72
N ASP A 219 16.33 -10.54 -5.93
CA ASP A 219 15.80 -9.25 -5.56
C ASP A 219 14.63 -8.89 -6.49
N GLN A 220 13.48 -8.73 -5.86
CA GLN A 220 12.23 -8.39 -6.53
C GLN A 220 11.85 -6.93 -6.33
N GLN A 221 12.68 -6.15 -5.63
CA GLN A 221 12.38 -4.77 -5.27
C GLN A 221 13.10 -3.78 -6.19
N ALA A 222 12.43 -2.69 -6.49
CA ALA A 222 13.05 -1.48 -7.03
C ALA A 222 13.04 -0.36 -5.98
N THR A 223 13.90 0.65 -6.17
CA THR A 223 13.89 1.83 -5.29
C THR A 223 13.19 3.03 -5.92
N PHE A 224 12.51 3.84 -5.09
CA PHE A 224 11.82 5.05 -5.55
C PHE A 224 12.73 6.00 -6.31
N TRP A 225 13.91 6.32 -5.77
CA TRP A 225 14.82 7.28 -6.38
C TRP A 225 15.47 6.75 -7.65
N SER A 226 15.75 5.44 -7.73
CA SER A 226 16.25 4.86 -8.97
C SER A 226 15.17 4.88 -10.07
N LEU A 227 13.92 4.57 -9.76
CA LEU A 227 12.83 4.69 -10.75
C LEU A 227 12.57 6.14 -11.14
N ALA A 228 12.63 7.07 -10.18
CA ALA A 228 12.48 8.49 -10.44
C ALA A 228 13.55 9.00 -11.40
N ALA A 229 14.80 8.49 -11.33
CA ALA A 229 15.87 8.89 -12.25
C ALA A 229 15.49 8.67 -13.73
N LEU A 230 14.70 7.65 -14.05
CA LEU A 230 14.19 7.39 -15.41
C LEU A 230 13.20 8.45 -15.93
N ALA A 231 12.70 9.32 -15.06
CA ALA A 231 11.82 10.43 -15.41
C ALA A 231 12.56 11.62 -16.04
N PHE A 232 13.89 11.70 -15.85
CA PHE A 232 14.72 12.85 -16.20
C PHE A 232 15.54 12.63 -17.49
N GLU A 233 15.84 13.73 -18.17
CA GLU A 233 16.46 13.76 -19.50
C GLU A 233 17.90 13.25 -19.51
N ASP A 234 18.63 13.32 -18.40
CA ASP A 234 20.01 12.81 -18.36
C ASP A 234 20.08 11.28 -18.34
N THR A 235 19.07 10.63 -17.76
CA THR A 235 19.07 9.18 -17.53
C THR A 235 18.39 8.42 -18.67
N ARG A 236 17.30 8.97 -19.21
CA ARG A 236 16.47 8.25 -20.20
C ARG A 236 17.22 7.93 -21.50
N PRO A 237 17.93 8.87 -22.16
CA PRO A 237 18.72 8.60 -23.36
C PRO A 237 19.86 7.63 -23.09
N ALA A 238 20.44 7.62 -21.87
CA ALA A 238 21.52 6.72 -21.51
C ALA A 238 21.08 5.24 -21.40
N ASN A 239 19.78 4.96 -21.43
CA ASN A 239 19.22 3.62 -21.35
C ASN A 239 18.42 3.22 -22.60
N VAL A 240 18.56 3.96 -23.72
CA VAL A 240 17.89 3.64 -24.99
C VAL A 240 18.39 2.36 -25.64
N ASP A 241 19.55 1.83 -25.24
CA ASP A 241 20.01 0.53 -25.73
C ASP A 241 19.10 -0.62 -25.27
N LEU A 242 18.30 -0.41 -24.22
CA LEU A 242 17.23 -1.32 -23.83
C LEU A 242 16.08 -1.15 -24.82
N SER A 243 15.94 -2.10 -25.75
CA SER A 243 14.92 -2.04 -26.79
C SER A 243 13.51 -2.32 -26.21
N PRO A 244 12.48 -1.53 -26.55
CA PRO A 244 11.12 -1.80 -26.13
C PRO A 244 10.57 -3.03 -26.86
N GLU A 245 9.73 -3.81 -26.17
CA GLU A 245 8.88 -4.78 -26.84
C GLU A 245 7.79 -4.06 -27.67
N PRO A 246 7.45 -4.55 -28.88
CA PRO A 246 6.34 -4.01 -29.65
C PRO A 246 5.01 -4.06 -28.88
N GLY A 247 4.18 -3.04 -29.09
CA GLY A 247 2.81 -3.00 -28.60
C GLY A 247 2.02 -4.23 -29.08
N PRO A 248 1.23 -4.89 -28.22
CA PRO A 248 0.56 -6.14 -28.57
C PRO A 248 -0.48 -5.99 -29.70
N ILE A 249 -1.03 -4.79 -29.94
CA ILE A 249 -2.13 -4.58 -30.88
C ILE A 249 -1.61 -4.07 -32.22
N GLN A 250 -0.87 -2.95 -32.24
CA GLN A 250 -0.39 -2.33 -33.48
C GLN A 250 1.00 -2.85 -33.90
N GLN A 251 1.67 -3.65 -33.05
CA GLN A 251 3.04 -4.14 -33.28
C GLN A 251 4.04 -3.00 -33.55
N SER A 252 3.72 -1.80 -33.09
CA SER A 252 4.56 -0.61 -33.19
C SER A 252 5.46 -0.51 -31.97
N ILE A 253 6.64 0.09 -32.14
CA ILE A 253 7.59 0.32 -31.05
C ILE A 253 7.42 1.76 -30.58
N TYR A 254 7.06 1.92 -29.31
CA TYR A 254 7.00 3.20 -28.63
C TYR A 254 8.06 3.26 -27.54
N TRP A 255 8.95 4.24 -27.60
CA TRP A 255 9.93 4.50 -26.54
C TRP A 255 9.25 5.11 -25.32
N PRO A 256 9.81 4.91 -24.10
CA PRO A 256 9.26 5.48 -22.88
C PRO A 256 8.94 6.97 -23.03
N ASP A 257 7.69 7.34 -22.82
CA ASP A 257 7.16 8.67 -23.14
C ASP A 257 7.70 9.73 -22.17
N GLU A 258 8.20 10.85 -22.71
CA GLU A 258 8.82 11.92 -21.92
C GLU A 258 7.80 12.70 -21.10
N ARG A 259 6.60 12.85 -21.65
CA ARG A 259 5.53 13.67 -21.10
C ARG A 259 4.62 12.88 -20.17
N LEU A 260 4.23 11.67 -20.54
CA LEU A 260 3.50 10.73 -19.69
C LEU A 260 4.40 9.54 -19.31
N LEU A 261 5.13 9.69 -18.22
CA LEU A 261 5.91 8.59 -17.66
C LEU A 261 4.97 7.45 -17.24
N CYS A 262 5.33 6.19 -17.51
CA CYS A 262 4.52 5.08 -17.03
C CYS A 262 5.33 3.84 -16.68
N PHE A 263 4.78 3.08 -15.73
CA PHE A 263 5.32 1.80 -15.24
C PHE A 263 4.23 0.71 -15.24
N ASP A 264 4.61 -0.55 -15.40
CA ASP A 264 3.69 -1.69 -15.29
C ASP A 264 3.27 -2.00 -13.85
N ASN A 265 4.19 -2.52 -13.05
CA ASN A 265 3.94 -3.04 -11.72
C ASN A 265 4.77 -2.26 -10.71
N MET A 266 4.10 -1.61 -9.77
CA MET A 266 4.75 -0.74 -8.79
C MET A 266 4.62 -1.30 -7.37
N TYR A 267 4.16 -2.53 -7.20
CA TYR A 267 3.87 -3.05 -5.86
C TYR A 267 5.14 -3.27 -5.03
N PHE A 268 6.23 -3.67 -5.69
CA PHE A 268 7.52 -3.97 -5.06
C PHE A 268 8.50 -2.80 -5.18
N ILE A 269 8.06 -1.61 -4.77
CA ILE A 269 8.91 -0.42 -4.68
C ILE A 269 9.16 -0.09 -3.20
N CYS A 270 10.39 0.29 -2.89
CA CYS A 270 10.80 0.69 -1.56
C CYS A 270 11.71 1.92 -1.59
N ALA A 271 11.95 2.54 -0.44
CA ALA A 271 12.94 3.59 -0.26
C ALA A 271 14.29 2.99 0.13
N HIS A 272 14.28 2.10 1.11
CA HIS A 272 15.51 1.60 1.72
C HIS A 272 15.51 0.09 1.95
N GLN A 273 14.35 -0.54 2.17
CA GLN A 273 14.29 -1.98 2.40
C GLN A 273 13.04 -2.61 1.80
N ALA A 274 13.15 -3.88 1.44
CA ALA A 274 12.02 -4.67 0.98
C ALA A 274 10.88 -4.67 2.01
N TRP A 275 9.64 -4.70 1.53
CA TRP A 275 8.43 -4.85 2.35
C TRP A 275 8.24 -3.77 3.42
N GLU A 276 8.69 -2.55 3.17
CA GLU A 276 8.69 -1.48 4.17
C GLU A 276 7.33 -0.83 4.45
N PHE A 277 6.26 -1.20 3.75
CA PHE A 277 4.93 -0.59 3.90
C PHE A 277 4.34 -0.66 5.32
N ASP A 278 4.82 -1.57 6.15
CA ASP A 278 4.47 -1.71 7.57
C ASP A 278 5.36 -0.85 8.51
N LYS A 279 6.43 -0.21 8.01
CA LYS A 279 7.36 0.66 8.77
C LYS A 279 7.02 2.14 8.68
N GLN A 280 6.98 2.86 9.80
CA GLN A 280 6.49 4.26 9.84
C GLN A 280 7.21 5.23 8.88
N TYR A 281 8.43 4.89 8.46
CA TYR A 281 9.21 5.67 7.51
C TYR A 281 8.91 5.36 6.04
N SER A 282 8.05 4.39 5.72
CA SER A 282 7.65 4.11 4.34
C SER A 282 7.09 5.38 3.70
N PRO A 283 7.73 5.91 2.65
CA PRO A 283 7.33 7.20 2.11
C PRO A 283 5.97 7.14 1.43
N ALA A 284 5.64 6.04 0.76
CA ALA A 284 4.32 5.87 0.15
C ALA A 284 3.19 5.95 1.19
N TRP A 285 3.37 5.34 2.37
CA TRP A 285 2.41 5.51 3.45
C TRP A 285 2.45 6.92 4.05
N ARG A 286 3.66 7.39 4.41
CA ARG A 286 3.87 8.63 5.14
C ARG A 286 3.48 9.87 4.34
N PHE A 287 3.68 9.91 3.03
CA PHE A 287 3.40 11.10 2.23
C PHE A 287 2.09 10.98 1.45
N VAL A 288 1.51 9.80 1.34
CA VAL A 288 0.27 9.58 0.58
C VAL A 288 -0.77 8.80 1.38
N GLY A 289 -0.45 7.56 1.76
CA GLY A 289 -1.43 6.61 2.31
C GLY A 289 -2.20 7.10 3.53
N GLN A 290 -1.55 7.84 4.43
CA GLN A 290 -2.23 8.41 5.61
C GLN A 290 -3.31 9.45 5.27
N TYR A 291 -3.28 10.03 4.07
CA TYR A 291 -4.22 11.05 3.58
C TYR A 291 -5.31 10.49 2.65
N MET A 292 -5.20 9.20 2.25
CA MET A 292 -6.19 8.52 1.40
C MET A 292 -7.44 8.11 2.19
N ARG A 293 -8.22 9.08 2.67
CA ARG A 293 -9.46 8.83 3.40
C ARG A 293 -10.55 8.30 2.47
N PHE A 294 -11.37 7.39 2.98
CA PHE A 294 -12.51 6.88 2.22
C PHE A 294 -13.49 8.00 1.86
N SER A 295 -14.20 7.84 0.75
CA SER A 295 -15.31 8.72 0.37
C SER A 295 -16.43 8.61 1.40
N SER A 296 -17.24 9.67 1.53
CA SER A 296 -18.42 9.64 2.42
C SER A 296 -19.36 8.51 2.02
N GLU A 297 -19.57 8.30 0.74
CA GLU A 297 -20.40 7.22 0.23
C GLU A 297 -19.91 5.84 0.66
N MET A 298 -18.60 5.57 0.59
CA MET A 298 -18.09 4.29 1.08
C MET A 298 -18.18 4.16 2.61
N GLN A 299 -18.05 5.27 3.33
CA GLN A 299 -18.26 5.29 4.77
C GLN A 299 -19.74 4.99 5.10
N ASP A 300 -20.69 5.60 4.40
CA ASP A 300 -22.13 5.39 4.62
C ASP A 300 -22.53 3.92 4.40
N ILE A 301 -22.03 3.30 3.33
CA ILE A 301 -22.27 1.87 3.06
C ILE A 301 -21.66 0.99 4.17
N ALA A 302 -20.44 1.30 4.61
CA ALA A 302 -19.79 0.53 5.67
C ALA A 302 -20.47 0.71 7.03
N ASP A 303 -20.91 1.93 7.35
CA ASP A 303 -21.62 2.24 8.59
C ASP A 303 -22.96 1.50 8.67
N GLU A 304 -23.67 1.36 7.54
CA GLU A 304 -24.87 0.51 7.45
C GLU A 304 -24.54 -0.95 7.84
N CYS A 305 -23.45 -1.50 7.30
CA CYS A 305 -22.99 -2.85 7.62
C CYS A 305 -22.55 -3.00 9.09
N ILE A 306 -21.84 -2.01 9.63
CA ILE A 306 -21.37 -2.00 11.01
C ILE A 306 -22.57 -1.98 11.97
N ARG A 307 -23.54 -1.10 11.74
CA ARG A 307 -24.76 -1.02 12.55
C ARG A 307 -25.52 -2.35 12.57
N LYS A 308 -25.73 -2.95 11.39
CA LYS A 308 -26.35 -4.28 11.28
C LYS A 308 -25.58 -5.36 12.04
N ALA A 309 -24.25 -5.38 11.92
CA ALA A 309 -23.41 -6.38 12.59
C ALA A 309 -23.42 -6.23 14.12
N LEU A 310 -23.47 -4.99 14.62
CA LEU A 310 -23.48 -4.68 16.05
C LEU A 310 -24.88 -4.64 16.67
N GLY A 311 -25.94 -4.68 15.86
CA GLY A 311 -27.33 -4.57 16.32
C GLY A 311 -27.69 -3.16 16.78
N VAL A 312 -27.16 -2.16 16.10
CA VAL A 312 -27.38 -0.72 16.35
C VAL A 312 -28.43 -0.19 15.39
N GLU A 313 -29.34 0.66 15.86
CA GLU A 313 -30.39 1.26 15.03
C GLU A 313 -29.82 2.30 14.04
N GLU A 314 -30.51 2.54 12.92
CA GLU A 314 -30.01 3.32 11.76
C GLU A 314 -29.49 4.73 12.11
N HIS A 315 -30.03 5.36 13.15
CA HIS A 315 -29.69 6.71 13.57
C HIS A 315 -28.91 6.79 14.89
N GLU A 316 -28.59 5.63 15.47
CA GLU A 316 -27.76 5.58 16.66
C GLU A 316 -26.27 5.68 16.32
N GLU A 317 -25.51 6.21 17.28
CA GLU A 317 -24.07 6.29 17.19
C GLU A 317 -23.48 4.89 17.20
N ILE A 318 -22.59 4.60 16.24
CA ILE A 318 -21.86 3.33 16.20
C ILE A 318 -20.91 3.29 17.41
N PRO A 319 -20.98 2.26 18.27
CA PRO A 319 -20.08 2.17 19.40
C PRO A 319 -18.63 1.94 18.94
N LEU A 320 -17.68 2.29 19.80
CA LEU A 320 -16.28 1.99 19.55
C LEU A 320 -16.10 0.47 19.40
N TYR A 321 -15.39 0.05 18.36
CA TYR A 321 -15.21 -1.38 18.07
C TYR A 321 -13.76 -1.73 17.71
N ILE A 322 -13.45 -3.02 17.80
CA ILE A 322 -12.21 -3.62 17.30
C ILE A 322 -12.54 -4.40 16.03
N ALA A 323 -11.82 -4.14 14.94
CA ALA A 323 -11.90 -4.97 13.75
C ALA A 323 -10.83 -6.07 13.78
N ILE A 324 -11.16 -7.24 13.24
CA ILE A 324 -10.22 -8.34 13.05
C ILE A 324 -10.18 -8.70 11.58
N HIS A 325 -8.98 -8.92 11.05
CA HIS A 325 -8.79 -9.54 9.75
C HIS A 325 -8.01 -10.84 9.88
N VAL A 326 -8.68 -11.94 9.57
CA VAL A 326 -8.10 -13.29 9.50
C VAL A 326 -7.94 -13.69 8.03
N ARG A 327 -6.72 -13.92 7.57
CA ARG A 327 -6.44 -14.43 6.22
C ARG A 327 -6.17 -15.94 6.27
N ARG A 328 -7.13 -16.75 5.82
CA ARG A 328 -7.04 -18.22 5.85
C ARG A 328 -7.21 -18.87 4.48
N GLY A 329 -8.08 -18.29 3.64
CA GLY A 329 -8.59 -18.90 2.41
C GLY A 329 -7.50 -19.35 1.45
N ASP A 330 -6.68 -18.43 0.94
CA ASP A 330 -5.54 -18.78 0.07
C ASP A 330 -4.23 -19.01 0.84
N PHE A 331 -4.10 -18.47 2.04
CA PHE A 331 -2.90 -18.62 2.88
C PHE A 331 -2.66 -20.07 3.31
N LYS A 332 -3.71 -20.89 3.43
CA LYS A 332 -3.56 -22.34 3.66
C LYS A 332 -2.71 -23.03 2.59
N ASN A 333 -2.64 -22.49 1.37
CA ASN A 333 -1.80 -23.05 0.30
C ASN A 333 -0.30 -22.86 0.59
N ALA A 334 0.08 -21.86 1.38
CA ALA A 334 1.46 -21.63 1.80
C ALA A 334 1.90 -22.54 2.95
N CYS A 335 0.98 -23.28 3.58
CA CYS A 335 1.29 -24.22 4.65
C CYS A 335 2.03 -25.49 4.16
N ASN A 336 1.81 -25.83 2.89
CA ASN A 336 2.39 -27.00 2.25
C ASN A 336 3.57 -26.57 1.37
N THR A 337 4.68 -27.30 1.48
CA THR A 337 5.82 -27.20 0.57
C THR A 337 5.94 -28.49 -0.22
N LYS A 338 6.83 -28.54 -1.22
CA LYS A 338 7.14 -29.79 -1.94
C LYS A 338 7.66 -30.90 -1.02
N GLU A 339 8.19 -30.53 0.14
CA GLU A 339 8.89 -31.43 1.06
C GLU A 339 8.03 -31.82 2.27
N VAL A 340 7.06 -30.99 2.65
CA VAL A 340 6.25 -31.21 3.86
C VAL A 340 4.82 -30.74 3.67
N THR A 341 3.89 -31.66 3.90
CA THR A 341 2.44 -31.39 4.00
C THR A 341 2.04 -31.27 5.48
N VAL A 342 1.44 -30.15 5.86
CA VAL A 342 0.91 -29.88 7.20
C VAL A 342 -0.56 -29.52 7.08
N LYS A 343 -1.36 -29.94 8.04
CA LYS A 343 -2.77 -29.59 8.04
C LYS A 343 -2.93 -28.08 8.25
N PRO A 344 -3.89 -27.40 7.60
CA PRO A 344 -4.08 -25.97 7.76
C PRO A 344 -4.17 -25.53 9.23
N GLU A 345 -4.84 -26.30 10.08
CA GLU A 345 -4.98 -26.06 11.52
C GLU A 345 -3.65 -26.05 12.30
N ASP A 346 -2.62 -26.78 11.85
CA ASP A 346 -1.31 -26.83 12.49
C ASP A 346 -0.37 -25.72 12.01
N CYS A 347 -0.77 -24.97 10.98
CA CYS A 347 0.03 -23.94 10.32
C CYS A 347 -0.57 -22.54 10.47
N LEU A 348 -1.88 -22.42 10.30
CA LEU A 348 -2.63 -21.17 10.45
C LEU A 348 -2.81 -20.89 11.93
N ALA A 349 -2.78 -19.61 12.31
CA ALA A 349 -2.99 -19.24 13.70
C ALA A 349 -4.41 -19.60 14.17
N PRO A 350 -4.56 -20.14 15.40
CA PRO A 350 -5.86 -20.45 15.98
C PRO A 350 -6.59 -19.18 16.41
N LEU A 351 -7.93 -19.25 16.54
CA LEU A 351 -8.75 -18.13 17.02
C LEU A 351 -8.33 -17.62 18.41
N SER A 352 -7.83 -18.50 19.27
CA SER A 352 -7.31 -18.14 20.60
C SER A 352 -6.15 -17.13 20.53
N ALA A 353 -5.31 -17.20 19.50
CA ALA A 353 -4.23 -16.24 19.31
C ALA A 353 -4.79 -14.84 18.96
N TYR A 354 -5.85 -14.77 18.15
CA TYR A 354 -6.54 -13.51 17.86
C TYR A 354 -7.26 -12.97 19.10
N ALA A 355 -7.92 -13.84 19.88
CA ALA A 355 -8.61 -13.43 21.09
C ALA A 355 -7.66 -12.81 22.12
N GLN A 356 -6.47 -13.40 22.30
CA GLN A 356 -5.44 -12.80 23.14
C GLN A 356 -5.06 -11.40 22.65
N ARG A 357 -4.88 -11.20 21.33
CA ARG A 357 -4.54 -9.90 20.77
C ARG A 357 -5.66 -8.87 20.88
N VAL A 358 -6.93 -9.28 20.85
CA VAL A 358 -8.07 -8.40 21.10
C VAL A 358 -7.99 -7.82 22.51
N GLU A 359 -7.70 -8.65 23.51
CA GLU A 359 -7.57 -8.19 24.90
C GLU A 359 -6.39 -7.23 25.08
N GLU A 360 -5.24 -7.51 24.46
CA GLU A 360 -4.09 -6.59 24.46
C GLU A 360 -4.44 -5.22 23.85
N VAL A 361 -5.23 -5.21 22.76
CA VAL A 361 -5.71 -3.97 22.12
C VAL A 361 -6.68 -3.22 23.02
N ARG A 362 -7.66 -3.91 23.63
CA ARG A 362 -8.60 -3.31 24.59
C ARG A 362 -7.86 -2.66 25.76
N GLU A 363 -6.89 -3.38 26.33
CA GLU A 363 -6.11 -2.89 27.46
C GLU A 363 -5.28 -1.65 27.08
N GLU A 364 -4.64 -1.65 25.91
CA GLU A 364 -3.89 -0.49 25.43
C GLU A 364 -4.79 0.72 25.20
N ILE A 365 -5.95 0.55 24.57
CA ILE A 365 -6.92 1.63 24.34
C ILE A 365 -7.40 2.21 25.67
N PHE A 366 -7.73 1.36 26.64
CA PHE A 366 -8.12 1.82 27.97
C PHE A 366 -7.00 2.58 28.67
N LYS A 367 -5.76 2.07 28.64
CA LYS A 367 -4.61 2.72 29.29
C LYS A 367 -4.24 4.05 28.64
N THR A 368 -4.31 4.15 27.32
CA THR A 368 -3.82 5.31 26.57
C THR A 368 -4.89 6.38 26.35
N LYS A 369 -6.17 5.99 26.28
CA LYS A 369 -7.28 6.90 25.98
C LYS A 369 -8.37 6.97 27.05
N GLY A 370 -8.36 6.08 28.04
CA GLY A 370 -9.43 5.99 29.05
C GLY A 370 -10.77 5.51 28.49
N MET A 371 -10.80 4.98 27.26
CA MET A 371 -12.01 4.50 26.58
C MET A 371 -12.16 2.99 26.77
N ARG A 372 -13.39 2.51 26.89
CA ARG A 372 -13.71 1.08 26.96
C ARG A 372 -14.47 0.67 25.71
N ILE A 373 -14.06 -0.46 25.13
CA ILE A 373 -14.75 -1.13 24.02
C ILE A 373 -15.53 -2.28 24.63
N GLY A 374 -16.80 -2.45 24.27
CA GLY A 374 -17.64 -3.51 24.82
C GLY A 374 -17.15 -4.90 24.43
N ASP A 375 -17.51 -5.90 25.25
CA ASP A 375 -17.07 -7.29 25.05
C ASP A 375 -17.55 -7.86 23.71
N GLY A 376 -18.72 -7.43 23.23
CA GLY A 376 -19.30 -7.82 21.94
C GLY A 376 -18.98 -6.90 20.76
N ASP A 377 -18.26 -5.80 20.97
CA ASP A 377 -17.99 -4.78 19.93
C ASP A 377 -16.74 -5.14 19.12
N VAL A 378 -16.75 -6.36 18.56
CA VAL A 378 -15.65 -6.93 17.79
C VAL A 378 -16.19 -7.45 16.47
N ILE A 379 -15.68 -6.93 15.36
CA ILE A 379 -16.14 -7.29 14.02
C ILE A 379 -15.05 -8.10 13.31
N MET A 380 -15.41 -9.32 12.89
CA MET A 380 -14.52 -10.24 12.18
C MET A 380 -14.73 -10.14 10.67
N THR A 381 -13.62 -9.97 9.95
CA THR A 381 -13.54 -10.04 8.49
C THR A 381 -12.52 -11.12 8.09
N THR A 382 -12.81 -11.87 7.03
CA THR A 382 -11.98 -13.02 6.60
C THR A 382 -12.33 -13.44 5.18
N ASP A 383 -11.43 -14.20 4.56
CA ASP A 383 -11.69 -14.94 3.33
C ASP A 383 -12.07 -16.42 3.58
N GLU A 384 -12.32 -16.79 4.83
CA GLU A 384 -12.80 -18.11 5.25
C GLU A 384 -14.31 -18.28 5.03
N THR A 385 -14.69 -19.43 4.46
CA THR A 385 -16.08 -19.77 4.12
C THR A 385 -16.62 -20.94 4.93
N ASP A 386 -15.79 -21.58 5.76
CA ASP A 386 -16.21 -22.70 6.60
C ASP A 386 -17.15 -22.23 7.73
N GLU A 387 -18.40 -22.69 7.71
CA GLU A 387 -19.42 -22.30 8.70
C GLU A 387 -19.17 -22.89 10.10
N GLY A 388 -18.41 -24.00 10.19
CA GLY A 388 -17.96 -24.56 11.47
C GLY A 388 -17.01 -23.59 12.17
N TRP A 389 -16.02 -23.08 11.45
CA TRP A 389 -15.11 -22.05 11.95
C TRP A 389 -15.85 -20.75 12.32
N TRP A 390 -16.84 -20.32 11.54
CA TRP A 390 -17.68 -19.17 11.89
C TRP A 390 -18.50 -19.39 13.16
N THR A 391 -18.92 -20.63 13.44
CA THR A 391 -19.59 -20.96 14.70
C THR A 391 -18.66 -20.71 15.89
N GLU A 392 -17.38 -21.07 15.79
CA GLU A 392 -16.37 -20.76 16.83
C GLU A 392 -16.15 -19.25 17.00
N VAL A 393 -16.12 -18.49 15.90
CA VAL A 393 -16.05 -17.02 15.95
C VAL A 393 -17.23 -16.42 16.71
N LEU A 394 -18.45 -16.88 16.41
CA LEU A 394 -19.67 -16.38 17.07
C LEU A 394 -19.71 -16.76 18.55
N GLN A 395 -19.16 -17.92 18.94
CA GLN A 395 -19.02 -18.33 20.34
C GLN A 395 -18.10 -17.41 21.16
N LEU A 396 -17.15 -16.72 20.51
CA LEU A 396 -16.33 -15.68 21.14
C LEU A 396 -17.08 -14.34 21.31
N GLY A 397 -18.33 -14.25 20.84
CA GLY A 397 -19.15 -13.04 20.88
C GLY A 397 -18.88 -12.05 19.75
N TRP A 398 -17.97 -12.39 18.83
CA TRP A 398 -17.59 -11.53 17.70
C TRP A 398 -18.66 -11.55 16.61
N LYS A 399 -18.71 -10.49 15.82
CA LYS A 399 -19.75 -10.26 14.80
C LYS A 399 -19.23 -10.56 13.40
N ARG A 400 -20.10 -11.15 12.58
CA ARG A 400 -19.88 -11.34 11.13
C ARG A 400 -20.57 -10.21 10.38
N VAL A 401 -19.91 -9.69 9.36
CA VAL A 401 -20.51 -8.74 8.43
C VAL A 401 -21.33 -9.52 7.40
N ASP A 402 -22.57 -9.11 7.15
CA ASP A 402 -23.38 -9.62 6.04
C ASP A 402 -23.13 -8.79 4.78
N HIS A 403 -22.51 -9.41 3.79
CA HIS A 403 -22.22 -8.78 2.50
C HIS A 403 -23.27 -9.05 1.43
N GLY A 404 -24.31 -9.84 1.70
CA GLY A 404 -25.27 -10.29 0.68
C GLY A 404 -25.99 -9.13 0.01
N ASP A 405 -26.48 -8.19 0.80
CA ASP A 405 -27.16 -6.99 0.32
C ASP A 405 -26.19 -6.02 -0.39
N VAL A 406 -24.98 -5.82 0.16
CA VAL A 406 -23.94 -5.00 -0.46
C VAL A 406 -23.55 -5.52 -1.85
N LEU A 407 -23.35 -6.83 -1.95
CA LEU A 407 -23.05 -7.52 -3.20
C LEU A 407 -24.18 -7.32 -4.23
N ALA A 408 -25.43 -7.47 -3.80
CA ALA A 408 -26.59 -7.34 -4.67
C ALA A 408 -26.80 -5.90 -5.18
N ARG A 409 -26.60 -4.90 -4.32
CA ARG A 409 -26.84 -3.49 -4.64
C ARG A 409 -25.70 -2.83 -5.41
N HIS A 410 -24.46 -3.11 -5.03
CA HIS A 410 -23.30 -2.31 -5.47
C HIS A 410 -22.31 -3.08 -6.33
N GLY A 411 -22.41 -4.41 -6.38
CA GLY A 411 -21.59 -5.25 -7.22
C GLY A 411 -20.45 -5.97 -6.48
N PRO A 412 -19.76 -6.88 -7.17
CA PRO A 412 -18.86 -7.87 -6.57
C PRO A 412 -17.59 -7.32 -5.92
N TRP A 413 -17.24 -6.06 -6.17
CA TRP A 413 -16.12 -5.42 -5.51
C TRP A 413 -16.43 -4.92 -4.10
N TYR A 414 -17.67 -4.47 -3.87
CA TYR A 414 -18.02 -3.72 -2.68
C TYR A 414 -17.87 -4.49 -1.36
N PRO A 415 -18.09 -5.82 -1.28
CA PRO A 415 -17.77 -6.56 -0.06
C PRO A 415 -16.33 -6.35 0.42
N THR A 416 -15.36 -6.37 -0.51
CA THR A 416 -13.95 -6.13 -0.20
C THR A 416 -13.67 -4.68 0.19
N PHE A 417 -14.35 -3.72 -0.44
CA PHE A 417 -14.19 -2.31 -0.09
C PHE A 417 -14.75 -2.01 1.29
N VAL A 418 -15.96 -2.49 1.58
CA VAL A 418 -16.61 -2.36 2.89
C VAL A 418 -15.74 -2.96 3.98
N ASP A 419 -15.20 -4.17 3.78
CA ASP A 419 -14.26 -4.76 4.75
C ASP A 419 -13.06 -3.86 4.99
N GLY A 420 -12.48 -3.26 3.95
CA GLY A 420 -11.37 -2.33 4.10
C GLY A 420 -11.71 -1.05 4.87
N VAL A 421 -12.96 -0.57 4.79
CA VAL A 421 -13.47 0.55 5.60
C VAL A 421 -13.63 0.12 7.05
N ILE A 422 -14.33 -1.00 7.29
CA ILE A 422 -14.56 -1.56 8.63
C ILE A 422 -13.23 -1.79 9.36
N GLN A 423 -12.27 -2.42 8.69
CA GLN A 423 -10.95 -2.73 9.23
C GLN A 423 -10.13 -1.48 9.58
N GLY A 424 -10.26 -0.39 8.82
CA GLY A 424 -9.55 0.87 9.08
C GLY A 424 -10.31 1.86 9.97
N GLY A 425 -11.60 1.62 10.22
CA GLY A 425 -12.50 2.49 10.99
C GLY A 425 -12.51 2.24 12.49
N GLY A 426 -12.16 1.02 12.93
CA GLY A 426 -12.17 0.65 14.34
C GLY A 426 -11.13 1.40 15.18
N LEU A 427 -11.43 1.63 16.46
CA LEU A 427 -10.45 2.21 17.40
C LEU A 427 -9.33 1.22 17.75
N GLY A 428 -9.55 -0.07 17.48
CA GLY A 428 -8.51 -1.09 17.52
C GLY A 428 -8.58 -2.05 16.33
N PHE A 429 -7.45 -2.69 16.04
CA PHE A 429 -7.39 -3.69 14.96
C PHE A 429 -6.46 -4.86 15.27
N VAL A 430 -6.86 -6.06 14.88
CA VAL A 430 -6.03 -7.27 14.94
C VAL A 430 -5.89 -7.90 13.56
N GLY A 431 -4.67 -7.97 13.05
CA GLY A 431 -4.37 -8.43 11.69
C GLY A 431 -3.62 -9.76 11.61
N THR A 432 -3.58 -10.33 10.42
CA THR A 432 -2.76 -11.50 10.05
C THR A 432 -1.43 -11.06 9.46
N HIS A 433 -0.31 -11.57 9.99
CA HIS A 433 1.03 -11.29 9.48
C HIS A 433 1.15 -11.60 7.97
N ARG A 434 1.85 -10.74 7.22
CA ARG A 434 2.05 -10.79 5.75
C ARG A 434 0.81 -10.58 4.88
N SER A 435 -0.36 -10.34 5.46
CA SER A 435 -1.51 -9.91 4.66
C SER A 435 -1.43 -8.41 4.36
N THR A 436 -1.45 -8.02 3.09
CA THR A 436 -1.53 -6.61 2.69
C THR A 436 -2.82 -5.93 3.15
N VAL A 437 -3.89 -6.71 3.30
CA VAL A 437 -5.15 -6.26 3.91
C VAL A 437 -4.89 -5.79 5.34
N SER A 438 -4.24 -6.64 6.14
CA SER A 438 -3.89 -6.30 7.52
C SER A 438 -2.89 -5.16 7.62
N ILE A 439 -1.86 -5.12 6.78
CA ILE A 439 -0.87 -4.03 6.79
C ILE A 439 -1.55 -2.67 6.57
N LEU A 440 -2.46 -2.57 5.60
CA LEU A 440 -3.18 -1.31 5.35
C LEU A 440 -4.15 -0.96 6.49
N ALA A 441 -4.87 -1.94 7.03
CA ALA A 441 -5.79 -1.72 8.14
C ALA A 441 -5.07 -1.28 9.42
N ASP A 442 -3.98 -1.96 9.80
CA ASP A 442 -3.10 -1.60 10.91
C ASP A 442 -2.70 -0.13 10.81
N ARG A 443 -2.25 0.26 9.62
CA ARG A 443 -1.79 1.60 9.31
C ARG A 443 -2.87 2.66 9.40
N ARG A 444 -4.05 2.36 8.88
CA ARG A 444 -5.23 3.23 9.02
C ARG A 444 -5.57 3.40 10.50
N VAL A 445 -5.74 2.33 11.28
CA VAL A 445 -6.10 2.49 12.70
C VAL A 445 -5.06 3.31 13.48
N LEU A 446 -3.76 3.04 13.27
CA LEU A 446 -2.69 3.80 13.93
C LEU A 446 -2.69 5.29 13.55
N GLU A 447 -2.87 5.64 12.28
CA GLU A 447 -2.74 7.05 11.86
C GLU A 447 -4.06 7.81 11.82
N TRP A 448 -5.15 7.13 11.48
CA TRP A 448 -6.46 7.71 11.27
C TRP A 448 -7.25 7.84 12.56
N GLN A 449 -7.23 6.79 13.38
CA GLN A 449 -7.98 6.71 14.63
C GLN A 449 -7.08 6.98 15.85
N LYS A 450 -5.76 7.04 15.62
CA LYS A 450 -4.74 7.02 16.68
C LYS A 450 -5.00 5.86 17.64
N GLY A 451 -5.44 4.73 17.10
CA GLY A 451 -5.87 3.53 17.82
C GLY A 451 -4.73 2.59 18.17
N ALA A 452 -5.07 1.39 18.66
CA ALA A 452 -4.10 0.34 18.98
C ALA A 452 -4.24 -0.85 18.03
N THR A 453 -3.11 -1.45 17.66
CA THR A 453 -3.14 -2.61 16.75
C THR A 453 -2.23 -3.75 17.19
N ARG A 454 -2.54 -4.97 16.75
CA ARG A 454 -1.74 -6.17 16.98
C ARG A 454 -1.72 -7.07 15.75
N THR A 455 -0.59 -7.72 15.52
CA THR A 455 -0.44 -8.70 14.44
C THR A 455 -0.33 -10.10 15.02
N VAL A 456 -1.09 -11.03 14.46
CA VAL A 456 -0.98 -12.46 14.72
C VAL A 456 -0.06 -13.08 13.69
N TYR A 457 1.02 -13.70 14.17
CA TYR A 457 1.95 -14.46 13.35
C TYR A 457 1.46 -15.89 13.15
N TRP A 458 1.85 -16.50 12.02
CA TRP A 458 1.41 -17.84 11.60
C TRP A 458 2.49 -18.48 10.72
N GLY A 459 2.41 -19.80 10.53
CA GLY A 459 3.43 -20.58 9.82
C GLY A 459 4.56 -21.03 10.73
N ARG A 460 5.50 -21.82 10.18
CA ARG A 460 6.43 -22.65 10.97
C ARG A 460 7.61 -21.93 11.63
N ASN A 461 7.84 -20.65 11.31
CA ASN A 461 9.03 -19.91 11.75
C ASN A 461 8.68 -18.77 12.75
N HIS A 462 7.54 -18.87 13.43
CA HIS A 462 7.03 -17.84 14.31
C HIS A 462 6.65 -18.37 15.68
#